data_AF-A0A6H1K392-F1
#
_entry.id   AF-A0A6H1K392-F1
#
_cell.length_a   1.000
_cell.length_b   1.000
_cell.length_c   1.000
_cell.angle_alpha   90.00
_cell.angle_beta   90.00
_cell.angle_gamma   90.00
#
_symmetry.space_group_name_H-M   'P 1'
#
loop_
_entity.id
_entity.type
_entity.pdbx_description
1 polymer ?
#
loop_
_entity_poly.entity_id
_entity_poly.type
_entity_poly.pdbx_seq_one_letter_code
_entity_poly.pdbx_strand_id
1 'polypeptide(L)'
;MNRTYTARIRRVALTAAAGAVLAATVTACGPADGGGSASGGDSAASAKATAESSSGASQESSDSGKAAGSSSEGGTSGKDGASSSGAESAPGGGKKGYGQACGANDLKFSARSETQAGGYILLSARAKPGVTCTIPSGLPSVSFGSKGIEASSAEQSVGPAIKLSGSTTAYAGINPKTTNDNNGVEFTFLIAAIGTSDSDPASVSTGAVTVDKPIVTNWHTDPADAVPGDGTDN
;
A
#
# COMPACT_ATOMS: atom_id res chain seq x y z
N MET A 1 0.94 -45.05 -21.22
CA MET A 1 1.57 -44.43 -22.42
C MET A 1 2.11 -43.06 -22.03
N ASN A 2 3.43 -42.94 -21.90
CA ASN A 2 4.12 -41.69 -21.62
C ASN A 2 4.31 -40.90 -22.92
N ARG A 3 3.85 -39.65 -22.98
CA ARG A 3 4.21 -38.72 -24.06
C ARG A 3 4.97 -37.55 -23.48
N THR A 4 6.29 -37.71 -23.49
CA THR A 4 7.29 -36.68 -23.26
C THR A 4 7.22 -35.66 -24.41
N TYR A 5 6.84 -34.42 -24.13
CA TYR A 5 6.96 -33.33 -25.10
C TYR A 5 8.22 -32.53 -24.82
N THR A 6 9.29 -32.89 -25.53
CA THR A 6 10.49 -32.06 -25.69
C THR A 6 10.25 -31.09 -26.85
N ALA A 7 10.01 -29.81 -26.55
CA ALA A 7 9.94 -28.77 -27.57
C ALA A 7 11.08 -27.76 -27.41
N ARG A 8 11.77 -27.57 -28.52
CA ARG A 8 13.11 -27.00 -28.69
C ARG A 8 13.18 -25.50 -28.40
N ILE A 9 14.25 -25.13 -27.69
CA ILE A 9 14.77 -23.77 -27.54
C ILE A 9 15.04 -23.15 -28.91
N ARG A 10 14.45 -22.00 -29.22
CA ARG A 10 14.89 -21.12 -30.31
C ARG A 10 15.53 -19.87 -29.71
N ARG A 11 16.85 -19.79 -29.81
CA ARG A 11 17.62 -18.55 -29.60
C ARG A 11 17.38 -17.66 -30.81
N VAL A 12 16.88 -16.45 -30.60
CA VAL A 12 16.87 -15.39 -31.63
C VAL A 12 17.87 -14.32 -31.20
N ALA A 13 18.77 -14.02 -32.13
CA ALA A 13 19.95 -13.18 -31.95
C ALA A 13 19.64 -11.68 -32.03
N LEU A 14 20.57 -10.92 -31.46
CA LEU A 14 20.73 -9.46 -31.45
C LEU A 14 20.38 -8.75 -32.76
N THR A 15 19.75 -7.57 -32.60
CA THR A 15 19.96 -6.42 -33.49
C THR A 15 20.24 -5.19 -32.64
N ALA A 16 21.51 -4.78 -32.64
CA ALA A 16 21.95 -3.47 -32.17
C ALA A 16 21.73 -2.45 -33.29
N ALA A 17 21.07 -1.33 -32.98
CA ALA A 17 21.03 -0.16 -33.85
C ALA A 17 21.50 1.05 -33.03
N ALA A 18 22.71 1.51 -33.35
CA ALA A 18 23.23 2.78 -32.90
C ALA A 18 22.60 3.90 -33.76
N GLY A 19 22.18 4.98 -33.10
CA GLY A 19 21.70 6.20 -33.75
C GLY A 19 21.76 7.35 -32.78
N ALA A 20 22.88 8.10 -32.83
CA ALA A 20 23.03 9.38 -32.15
C ALA A 20 22.60 10.50 -33.10
N VAL A 21 21.64 11.34 -32.67
CA VAL A 21 21.50 12.70 -33.19
C VAL A 21 21.14 13.63 -32.03
N LEU A 22 22.14 14.42 -31.64
CA LEU A 22 21.98 15.63 -30.84
C LEU A 22 21.46 16.75 -31.74
N ALA A 23 20.29 17.29 -31.44
CA ALA A 23 19.83 18.55 -32.01
C ALA A 23 19.46 19.50 -30.86
N ALA A 24 20.42 20.32 -30.47
CA ALA A 24 20.20 21.49 -29.64
C ALA A 24 19.72 22.64 -30.53
N THR A 25 18.49 23.10 -30.35
CA THR A 25 18.05 24.39 -30.88
C THR A 25 17.98 25.38 -29.72
N VAL A 26 19.10 26.08 -29.50
CA VAL A 26 19.14 27.31 -28.71
C VAL A 26 18.51 28.42 -29.56
N THR A 27 17.40 29.00 -29.09
CA THR A 27 16.95 30.31 -29.58
C THR A 27 17.47 31.36 -28.62
N ALA A 28 18.34 32.22 -29.12
CA ALA A 28 18.87 33.38 -28.44
C ALA A 28 18.66 34.62 -29.33
N CYS A 29 18.61 35.78 -28.67
CA CYS A 29 18.49 37.16 -29.18
C CYS A 29 17.05 37.72 -29.12
N GLY A 30 16.72 38.76 -28.36
CA GLY A 30 17.51 39.71 -27.56
C GLY A 30 16.56 40.67 -26.80
N PRO A 31 17.08 41.63 -26.02
CA PRO A 31 16.28 42.51 -25.17
C PRO A 31 15.71 43.68 -25.98
N ALA A 32 14.49 44.09 -25.65
CA ALA A 32 13.95 45.39 -26.03
C ALA A 32 13.24 46.00 -24.83
N ASP A 33 13.89 47.04 -24.28
CA ASP A 33 13.36 47.98 -23.33
C ASP A 33 12.21 48.81 -23.92
N GLY A 34 11.32 49.26 -23.04
CA GLY A 34 10.30 50.28 -23.30
C GLY A 34 8.88 49.72 -23.16
N GLY A 35 8.04 50.17 -22.25
CA GLY A 35 8.08 51.36 -21.41
C GLY A 35 6.64 51.85 -21.23
N GLY A 36 6.21 51.90 -19.97
CA GLY A 36 5.02 52.62 -19.51
C GLY A 36 3.72 51.82 -19.45
N SER A 37 2.84 52.03 -18.48
CA SER A 37 2.93 52.77 -17.22
C SER A 37 1.66 52.44 -16.42
N ALA A 38 1.83 52.29 -15.10
CA ALA A 38 0.87 52.59 -14.01
C ALA A 38 -0.52 51.88 -14.01
N SER A 39 -1.12 51.47 -12.89
CA SER A 39 -1.12 52.12 -11.57
C SER A 39 -1.73 51.18 -10.51
N GLY A 40 -1.28 51.32 -9.26
CA GLY A 40 -2.09 51.23 -8.03
C GLY A 40 -2.37 49.82 -7.49
N GLY A 41 -2.09 49.47 -6.24
CA GLY A 41 -1.71 50.30 -5.10
C GLY A 41 -1.20 49.49 -3.90
N ASP A 42 -0.68 50.28 -2.97
CA ASP A 42 -0.03 50.09 -1.65
C ASP A 42 -0.43 48.86 -0.83
N SER A 43 0.49 48.10 -0.21
CA SER A 43 1.44 48.40 0.87
C SER A 43 0.82 48.83 2.21
N ALA A 44 0.76 47.88 3.15
CA ALA A 44 0.95 48.01 4.61
C ALA A 44 0.45 46.69 5.26
N ALA A 45 0.97 46.16 6.37
CA ALA A 45 2.19 46.33 7.15
C ALA A 45 2.19 45.15 8.15
N SER A 46 3.37 44.78 8.63
CA SER A 46 3.66 43.75 9.64
C SER A 46 2.87 43.90 10.95
N ALA A 47 2.57 42.77 11.60
CA ALA A 47 2.59 42.68 13.06
C ALA A 47 2.89 41.26 13.56
N LYS A 48 3.61 41.25 14.66
CA LYS A 48 4.38 40.18 15.32
C LYS A 48 3.52 39.43 16.35
N ALA A 49 3.96 38.20 16.62
CA ALA A 49 3.53 37.21 17.62
C ALA A 49 3.14 37.73 19.02
N THR A 50 2.27 36.99 19.71
CA THR A 50 2.39 36.66 21.15
C THR A 50 1.61 35.36 21.46
N ALA A 51 2.20 34.50 22.29
CA ALA A 51 1.58 33.31 22.89
C ALA A 51 1.22 33.61 24.35
N GLU A 52 0.17 32.97 24.89
CA GLU A 52 -0.01 32.53 26.30
C GLU A 52 -1.33 31.72 26.32
N SER A 53 -1.35 30.42 26.62
CA SER A 53 -1.21 29.76 27.93
C SER A 53 -2.15 30.31 29.00
N SER A 54 -3.26 29.59 29.22
CA SER A 54 -4.01 29.69 30.48
C SER A 54 -4.31 28.28 31.00
N SER A 55 -3.66 28.00 32.13
CA SER A 55 -3.84 26.91 33.07
C SER A 55 -5.27 26.78 33.61
N GLY A 56 -5.71 25.54 33.82
CA GLY A 56 -6.85 25.19 34.67
C GLY A 56 -6.66 23.78 35.22
N ALA A 57 -6.18 23.69 36.46
CA ALA A 57 -6.03 22.47 37.24
C ALA A 57 -7.00 22.49 38.42
N SER A 58 -7.61 21.35 38.74
CA SER A 58 -7.85 20.79 40.09
C SER A 58 -8.86 19.63 40.00
N GLN A 59 -8.45 18.40 40.33
CA GLN A 59 -8.76 17.65 41.57
C GLN A 59 -10.19 17.07 41.57
N GLU A 60 -10.49 15.83 41.98
CA GLU A 60 -9.94 15.03 43.08
C GLU A 60 -10.45 13.57 43.04
N SER A 61 -9.69 12.67 43.71
CA SER A 61 -10.08 11.47 44.52
C SER A 61 -11.04 10.40 43.96
N SER A 62 -10.75 9.09 44.00
CA SER A 62 -10.50 8.24 45.19
C SER A 62 -9.99 6.87 44.69
N ASP A 63 -8.81 6.38 45.08
CA ASP A 63 -8.44 5.59 46.28
C ASP A 63 -8.90 4.10 46.32
N SER A 64 -7.89 3.26 46.54
CA SER A 64 -7.81 1.91 47.15
C SER A 64 -8.68 0.75 46.63
N GLY A 65 -8.24 -0.50 46.50
CA GLY A 65 -6.97 -1.19 46.79
C GLY A 65 -7.21 -2.71 46.89
N LYS A 66 -6.10 -3.49 46.96
CA LYS A 66 -5.95 -4.83 47.61
C LYS A 66 -5.78 -6.10 46.72
N ALA A 67 -4.52 -6.59 46.70
CA ALA A 67 -4.00 -7.97 46.88
C ALA A 67 -4.37 -9.09 45.89
N ALA A 68 -3.65 -10.22 45.75
CA ALA A 68 -2.27 -10.68 45.97
C ALA A 68 -2.23 -12.19 45.59
N GLY A 69 -1.09 -12.69 45.09
CA GLY A 69 -0.71 -14.13 45.05
C GLY A 69 -1.40 -15.00 43.98
N SER A 70 -0.84 -16.09 43.45
CA SER A 70 0.41 -16.81 43.73
C SER A 70 0.70 -17.75 42.55
N SER A 71 1.96 -18.13 42.40
CA SER A 71 2.52 -19.12 41.46
C SER A 71 1.96 -20.54 41.64
N SER A 72 2.04 -21.37 40.59
CA SER A 72 2.45 -22.80 40.70
C SER A 72 2.74 -23.43 39.34
N GLU A 73 3.81 -24.23 39.33
CA GLU A 73 4.37 -25.06 38.26
C GLU A 73 3.68 -26.44 38.16
N GLY A 74 4.01 -27.19 37.09
CA GLY A 74 3.78 -28.65 36.93
C GLY A 74 3.22 -28.97 35.54
N GLY A 75 4.00 -29.48 34.57
CA GLY A 75 4.41 -30.90 34.44
C GLY A 75 3.20 -31.74 33.98
N THR A 76 3.16 -32.41 32.82
CA THR A 76 4.03 -33.50 32.39
C THR A 76 3.78 -33.89 30.90
N SER A 77 4.75 -34.65 30.40
CA SER A 77 4.98 -35.28 29.09
C SER A 77 3.97 -36.31 28.55
N GLY A 78 3.96 -36.47 27.22
CA GLY A 78 3.55 -37.69 26.48
C GLY A 78 3.27 -37.39 25.01
N LYS A 79 4.24 -37.52 24.10
CA LYS A 79 4.65 -38.71 23.31
C LYS A 79 3.97 -38.83 21.94
N ASP A 80 4.84 -38.78 20.92
CA ASP A 80 4.90 -39.57 19.69
C ASP A 80 3.83 -39.40 18.60
N GLY A 81 4.31 -39.09 17.37
CA GLY A 81 3.61 -39.52 16.15
C GLY A 81 3.72 -38.61 14.93
N ALA A 82 4.86 -38.67 14.23
CA ALA A 82 5.04 -38.49 12.78
C ALA A 82 4.08 -37.55 11.99
N SER A 83 4.55 -36.35 11.64
CA SER A 83 4.01 -35.57 10.52
C SER A 83 4.80 -35.83 9.25
N SER A 84 4.24 -36.67 8.37
CA SER A 84 4.49 -36.61 6.94
C SER A 84 3.71 -35.43 6.36
N SER A 85 4.37 -34.32 6.02
CA SER A 85 3.76 -33.24 5.24
C SER A 85 4.10 -33.40 3.76
N GLY A 86 3.38 -34.32 3.12
CA GLY A 86 3.11 -34.22 1.70
C GLY A 86 2.20 -33.01 1.46
N ALA A 87 2.58 -32.19 0.48
CA ALA A 87 1.78 -31.09 0.00
C ALA A 87 0.49 -31.63 -0.63
N GLU A 88 -0.66 -31.20 -0.13
CA GLU A 88 -1.94 -31.37 -0.83
C GLU A 88 -2.69 -30.04 -0.83
N SER A 89 -2.71 -29.42 -2.00
CA SER A 89 -3.68 -28.40 -2.37
C SER A 89 -5.07 -29.06 -2.40
N ALA A 90 -6.03 -28.53 -1.64
CA ALA A 90 -7.43 -28.93 -1.73
C ALA A 90 -8.31 -27.75 -2.20
N PRO A 91 -9.26 -27.98 -3.13
CA PRO A 91 -10.17 -26.97 -3.68
C PRO A 91 -11.34 -26.68 -2.73
N GLY A 92 -11.96 -25.51 -2.92
CA GLY A 92 -12.86 -24.87 -1.95
C GLY A 92 -14.19 -25.57 -1.65
N GLY A 93 -14.80 -25.12 -0.55
CA GLY A 93 -16.18 -25.43 -0.20
C GLY A 93 -16.38 -25.85 1.27
N GLY A 94 -16.23 -24.91 2.21
CA GLY A 94 -16.56 -25.17 3.61
C GLY A 94 -16.34 -23.95 4.49
N LYS A 95 -17.41 -23.25 4.87
CA LYS A 95 -17.38 -22.25 5.94
C LYS A 95 -17.09 -22.97 7.26
N LYS A 96 -15.82 -23.12 7.61
CA LYS A 96 -15.23 -23.19 8.97
C LYS A 96 -13.78 -23.69 8.87
N GLY A 97 -12.86 -22.75 8.70
CA GLY A 97 -11.46 -22.93 9.06
C GLY A 97 -11.06 -21.74 9.93
N TYR A 98 -10.54 -22.00 11.12
CA TYR A 98 -9.77 -20.97 11.81
C TYR A 98 -8.35 -21.12 11.28
N GLY A 99 -7.91 -20.21 10.40
CA GLY A 99 -6.55 -20.20 9.85
C GLY A 99 -6.39 -20.29 8.32
N GLN A 100 -7.46 -20.16 7.52
CA GLN A 100 -7.28 -20.06 6.06
C GLN A 100 -6.64 -18.74 5.64
N ALA A 101 -5.93 -18.75 4.50
CA ALA A 101 -5.49 -17.54 3.84
C ALA A 101 -6.70 -16.65 3.49
N CYS A 102 -6.58 -15.34 3.65
CA CYS A 102 -7.62 -14.40 3.22
C CYS A 102 -7.67 -14.35 1.68
N GLY A 103 -8.87 -14.43 1.11
CA GLY A 103 -9.13 -13.90 -0.23
C GLY A 103 -9.79 -12.51 -0.14
N ALA A 104 -9.74 -11.73 -1.22
CA ALA A 104 -10.42 -10.43 -1.27
C ALA A 104 -11.94 -10.53 -0.99
N ASN A 105 -12.57 -11.66 -1.37
CA ASN A 105 -13.96 -11.97 -1.04
C ASN A 105 -14.26 -12.10 0.45
N ASP A 106 -13.26 -12.39 1.29
CA ASP A 106 -13.40 -12.49 2.75
C ASP A 106 -13.30 -11.13 3.44
N LEU A 107 -12.86 -10.11 2.70
CA LEU A 107 -12.52 -8.80 3.23
C LEU A 107 -13.46 -7.71 2.74
N LYS A 108 -13.54 -6.65 3.53
CA LYS A 108 -14.09 -5.36 3.14
C LYS A 108 -12.92 -4.41 2.94
N PHE A 109 -12.79 -3.91 1.71
CA PHE A 109 -11.82 -2.88 1.38
C PHE A 109 -12.43 -1.48 1.47
N SER A 110 -11.59 -0.51 1.79
CA SER A 110 -11.89 0.93 1.64
C SER A 110 -10.60 1.67 1.31
N ALA A 111 -10.70 2.70 0.49
CA ALA A 111 -9.58 3.58 0.16
C ALA A 111 -9.85 4.99 0.67
N ARG A 112 -8.79 5.69 1.08
CA ARG A 112 -8.83 7.12 1.42
C ARG A 112 -7.57 7.79 0.92
N SER A 113 -7.69 9.03 0.45
CA SER A 113 -6.53 9.83 0.06
C SER A 113 -5.91 10.48 1.28
N GLU A 114 -4.59 10.50 1.31
CA GLU A 114 -3.74 11.05 2.36
C GLU A 114 -2.79 12.05 1.73
N THR A 115 -2.34 13.05 2.49
CA THR A 115 -1.51 14.17 1.97
C THR A 115 -0.02 14.01 2.23
N GLN A 116 0.39 13.00 3.00
CA GLN A 116 1.81 12.72 3.27
C GLN A 116 2.50 12.16 2.02
N ALA A 117 3.83 12.23 1.97
CA ALA A 117 4.64 11.68 0.88
C ALA A 117 4.22 12.15 -0.53
N GLY A 118 3.78 13.41 -0.67
CA GLY A 118 3.33 13.95 -1.96
C GLY A 118 1.90 13.55 -2.35
N GLY A 119 1.20 12.82 -1.48
CA GLY A 119 -0.16 12.35 -1.70
C GLY A 119 -0.20 10.86 -2.03
N TYR A 120 -0.91 10.09 -1.22
CA TYR A 120 -1.06 8.64 -1.44
C TYR A 120 -2.48 8.16 -1.11
N ILE A 121 -2.80 6.95 -1.53
CA ILE A 121 -4.06 6.28 -1.18
C ILE A 121 -3.74 5.26 -0.08
N LEU A 122 -4.37 5.38 1.07
CA LEU A 122 -4.35 4.33 2.06
C LEU A 122 -5.50 3.35 1.82
N LEU A 123 -5.14 2.15 1.37
CA LEU A 123 -6.04 1.01 1.28
C LEU A 123 -6.15 0.33 2.64
N SER A 124 -7.37 0.12 3.11
CA SER A 124 -7.66 -0.61 4.34
C SER A 124 -8.41 -1.89 4.00
N ALA A 125 -8.00 -3.01 4.60
CA ALA A 125 -8.64 -4.31 4.43
C ALA A 125 -9.02 -4.88 5.81
N ARG A 126 -10.31 -5.18 6.01
CA ARG A 126 -10.84 -5.78 7.24
C ARG A 126 -11.58 -7.07 6.94
N ALA A 127 -11.47 -8.06 7.80
CA ALA A 127 -12.29 -9.26 7.70
C ALA A 127 -13.78 -8.91 7.80
N LYS A 128 -14.61 -9.54 6.96
CA LYS A 128 -16.07 -9.44 7.08
C LYS A 128 -16.52 -10.01 8.44
N PRO A 129 -17.68 -9.59 8.98
CA PRO A 129 -18.19 -10.11 10.25
C PRO A 129 -18.24 -11.65 10.27
N GLY A 130 -17.70 -12.25 11.34
CA GLY A 130 -17.65 -13.71 11.50
C GLY A 130 -16.53 -14.41 10.74
N VAL A 131 -15.68 -13.68 9.99
CA VAL A 131 -14.51 -14.23 9.30
C VAL A 131 -13.25 -14.04 10.14
N THR A 132 -12.38 -15.05 10.11
CA THR A 132 -11.02 -14.98 10.64
C THR A 132 -10.08 -15.63 9.65
N CYS A 133 -9.18 -14.88 9.06
CA CYS A 133 -8.26 -15.38 8.02
C CYS A 133 -6.89 -14.72 8.19
N THR A 134 -5.89 -15.23 7.46
CA THR A 134 -4.53 -14.69 7.48
C THR A 134 -4.17 -14.15 6.11
N ILE A 135 -3.80 -12.87 6.03
CA ILE A 135 -3.09 -12.34 4.87
C ILE A 135 -1.69 -12.97 4.88
N PRO A 136 -1.29 -13.73 3.85
CA PRO A 136 0.03 -14.33 3.80
C PRO A 136 1.11 -13.25 3.70
N SER A 137 2.35 -13.60 4.05
CA SER A 137 3.51 -12.76 3.75
C SER A 137 3.61 -12.56 2.24
N GLY A 138 3.42 -11.32 1.79
CA GLY A 138 3.45 -10.99 0.38
C GLY A 138 2.94 -9.58 0.10
N LEU A 139 3.11 -9.18 -1.14
CA LEU A 139 2.67 -7.88 -1.63
C LEU A 139 1.19 -7.92 -2.00
N PRO A 140 0.42 -6.86 -1.69
CA PRO A 140 -0.88 -6.65 -2.30
C PRO A 140 -0.74 -6.56 -3.83
N SER A 141 -1.75 -7.06 -4.54
CA SER A 141 -1.88 -6.84 -5.98
C SER A 141 -2.83 -5.67 -6.18
N VAL A 142 -2.33 -4.56 -6.73
CA VAL A 142 -3.14 -3.36 -6.99
C VAL A 142 -2.98 -2.93 -8.43
N SER A 143 -4.10 -2.67 -9.11
CA SER A 143 -4.09 -2.07 -10.44
C SER A 143 -5.16 -0.99 -10.56
N PHE A 144 -4.96 -0.04 -11.47
CA PHE A 144 -5.87 1.07 -11.68
C PHE A 144 -6.66 0.93 -12.99
N GLY A 145 -7.98 1.11 -12.86
CA GLY A 145 -8.93 1.06 -13.96
C GLY A 145 -8.99 -0.28 -14.71
N SER A 146 -9.83 -0.33 -15.73
CA SER A 146 -9.92 -1.49 -16.64
C SER A 146 -8.72 -1.63 -17.59
N LYS A 147 -7.91 -0.57 -17.71
CA LYS A 147 -6.65 -0.56 -18.47
C LYS A 147 -5.52 -1.28 -17.73
N GLY A 148 -5.67 -1.47 -16.40
CA GLY A 148 -4.80 -2.34 -15.61
C GLY A 148 -3.40 -1.79 -15.38
N ILE A 149 -3.24 -0.49 -15.10
CA ILE A 149 -1.91 0.01 -14.69
C ILE A 149 -1.62 -0.58 -13.31
N GLU A 150 -0.73 -1.57 -13.27
CA GLU A 150 -0.37 -2.32 -12.06
C GLU A 150 0.67 -1.55 -11.23
N ALA A 151 0.48 -1.56 -9.91
CA ALA A 151 1.43 -0.99 -8.98
C ALA A 151 2.59 -1.96 -8.75
N SER A 152 3.82 -1.46 -8.86
CA SER A 152 5.00 -2.23 -8.45
C SER A 152 5.22 -2.15 -6.94
N SER A 153 6.11 -3.00 -6.41
CA SER A 153 6.46 -2.92 -4.99
C SER A 153 7.14 -1.58 -4.66
N ALA A 154 6.74 -0.97 -3.54
CA ALA A 154 7.45 0.14 -2.92
C ALA A 154 8.56 -0.34 -1.97
N GLU A 155 8.56 -1.63 -1.61
CA GLU A 155 9.44 -2.19 -0.57
C GLU A 155 10.28 -3.37 -1.10
N GLN A 156 11.52 -3.47 -0.61
CA GLN A 156 12.50 -4.48 -1.04
C GLN A 156 12.33 -5.85 -0.37
N SER A 157 11.53 -5.93 0.69
CA SER A 157 11.24 -7.16 1.43
C SER A 157 9.74 -7.39 1.47
N VAL A 158 9.30 -8.60 1.75
CA VAL A 158 7.88 -8.90 1.99
C VAL A 158 7.54 -8.73 3.46
N GLY A 159 6.33 -8.24 3.74
CA GLY A 159 5.82 -8.08 5.09
C GLY A 159 5.51 -9.41 5.80
N PRO A 160 5.34 -9.39 7.12
CA PRO A 160 4.90 -10.57 7.87
C PRO A 160 3.45 -10.94 7.52
N ALA A 161 3.06 -12.18 7.81
CA ALA A 161 1.68 -12.59 7.68
C ALA A 161 0.80 -11.89 8.74
N ILE A 162 -0.38 -11.41 8.34
CA ILE A 162 -1.29 -10.65 9.22
C ILE A 162 -2.56 -11.45 9.44
N LYS A 163 -2.84 -11.82 10.69
CA LYS A 163 -4.12 -12.44 11.06
C LYS A 163 -5.20 -11.37 11.20
N LEU A 164 -6.22 -11.43 10.36
CA LEU A 164 -7.39 -10.58 10.42
C LEU A 164 -8.52 -11.27 11.20
N SER A 165 -9.01 -10.59 12.23
CA SER A 165 -10.20 -10.97 12.99
C SER A 165 -10.76 -9.76 13.73
N GLY A 166 -12.06 -9.78 14.03
CA GLY A 166 -12.72 -8.69 14.76
C GLY A 166 -12.53 -7.34 14.06
N SER A 167 -11.91 -6.39 14.76
CA SER A 167 -11.64 -5.02 14.27
C SER A 167 -10.26 -4.85 13.61
N THR A 168 -9.42 -5.90 13.60
CA THR A 168 -8.06 -5.84 13.03
C THR A 168 -8.12 -5.44 11.56
N THR A 169 -7.21 -4.55 11.17
CA THR A 169 -7.14 -3.98 9.81
C THR A 169 -5.73 -4.13 9.30
N ALA A 170 -5.62 -4.58 8.05
CA ALA A 170 -4.39 -4.44 7.30
C ALA A 170 -4.46 -3.20 6.42
N TYR A 171 -3.33 -2.53 6.28
CA TYR A 171 -3.17 -1.29 5.54
C TYR A 171 -2.11 -1.46 4.46
N ALA A 172 -2.33 -0.86 3.30
CA ALA A 172 -1.32 -0.71 2.27
C ALA A 172 -1.39 0.72 1.72
N GLY A 173 -0.24 1.36 1.59
CA GLY A 173 -0.09 2.65 0.96
C GLY A 173 0.16 2.49 -0.52
N ILE A 174 -0.55 3.27 -1.32
CA ILE A 174 -0.41 3.26 -2.76
C ILE A 174 -0.07 4.67 -3.20
N ASN A 175 1.14 4.88 -3.71
CA ASN A 175 1.45 6.11 -4.40
C ASN A 175 1.00 5.94 -5.85
N PRO A 176 -0.06 6.65 -6.31
CA PRO A 176 -0.59 6.46 -7.65
C PRO A 176 0.37 6.99 -8.73
N LYS A 177 1.28 7.91 -8.38
CA LYS A 177 2.15 8.59 -9.34
C LYS A 177 3.53 8.87 -8.76
N THR A 178 4.53 8.20 -9.33
CA THR A 178 5.95 8.38 -8.95
C THR A 178 6.74 9.23 -9.95
N THR A 179 6.11 9.62 -11.06
CA THR A 179 6.72 10.48 -12.08
C THR A 179 6.38 11.96 -11.86
N ASN A 180 7.25 12.84 -12.36
CA ASN A 180 7.07 14.29 -12.28
C ASN A 180 6.50 14.91 -13.57
N ASP A 181 6.17 14.10 -14.59
CA ASP A 181 5.63 14.59 -15.85
C ASP A 181 4.10 14.72 -15.80
N ASN A 182 3.47 15.11 -16.91
CA ASN A 182 2.01 15.26 -17.01
C ASN A 182 1.33 14.12 -17.78
N ASN A 183 1.99 12.97 -17.94
CA ASN A 183 1.53 11.87 -18.77
C ASN A 183 0.59 10.89 -18.05
N GLY A 184 0.30 11.15 -16.77
CA GLY A 184 -0.57 10.29 -15.97
C GLY A 184 -2.00 10.23 -16.48
N VAL A 185 -2.65 9.10 -16.20
CA VAL A 185 -4.02 8.82 -16.61
C VAL A 185 -4.93 8.89 -15.39
N GLU A 186 -6.06 9.58 -15.51
CA GLU A 186 -7.03 9.67 -14.42
C GLU A 186 -7.87 8.39 -14.30
N PHE A 187 -7.99 7.87 -13.08
CA PHE A 187 -8.90 6.79 -12.72
C PHE A 187 -9.70 7.16 -11.47
N THR A 188 -10.87 6.53 -11.31
CA THR A 188 -11.76 6.76 -10.15
C THR A 188 -11.85 5.57 -9.20
N PHE A 189 -11.24 4.46 -9.58
CA PHE A 189 -11.22 3.21 -8.81
C PHE A 189 -9.92 2.45 -9.06
N LEU A 190 -9.60 1.59 -8.10
CA LEU A 190 -8.56 0.58 -8.20
C LEU A 190 -9.16 -0.82 -8.06
N ILE A 191 -8.40 -1.82 -8.46
CA ILE A 191 -8.66 -3.24 -8.28
C ILE A 191 -7.64 -3.75 -7.29
N ALA A 192 -8.08 -4.17 -6.11
CA ALA A 192 -7.26 -4.66 -5.01
C ALA A 192 -7.45 -6.16 -4.79
N ALA A 193 -6.35 -6.88 -4.66
CA ALA A 193 -6.30 -8.27 -4.26
C ALA A 193 -5.31 -8.45 -3.11
N ILE A 194 -5.47 -9.54 -2.35
CA ILE A 194 -4.55 -9.83 -1.23
C ILE A 194 -3.12 -10.07 -1.70
N GLY A 195 -3.00 -10.65 -2.89
CA GLY A 195 -1.77 -10.85 -3.65
C GLY A 195 -2.11 -11.40 -5.03
N THR A 196 -1.11 -11.70 -5.85
CA THR A 196 -1.30 -12.10 -7.25
C THR A 196 -2.02 -13.44 -7.46
N SER A 197 -2.11 -14.28 -6.42
CA SER A 197 -2.82 -15.56 -6.45
C SER A 197 -4.32 -15.45 -6.14
N ASP A 198 -4.81 -14.25 -5.81
CA ASP A 198 -6.22 -14.03 -5.49
C ASP A 198 -7.08 -14.06 -6.76
N SER A 199 -8.00 -15.01 -6.85
CA SER A 199 -8.88 -15.19 -8.01
C SER A 199 -10.00 -14.16 -8.10
N ASP A 200 -10.27 -13.43 -7.02
CA ASP A 200 -11.46 -12.60 -6.89
C ASP A 200 -11.13 -11.19 -6.38
N PRO A 201 -10.33 -10.41 -7.12
CA PRO A 201 -9.96 -9.06 -6.71
C PRO A 201 -11.18 -8.15 -6.58
N ALA A 202 -11.13 -7.23 -5.63
CA ALA A 202 -12.20 -6.28 -5.34
C ALA A 202 -11.97 -4.93 -6.03
N SER A 203 -13.03 -4.37 -6.63
CA SER A 203 -13.02 -2.97 -7.07
C SER A 203 -13.27 -2.03 -5.88
N VAL A 204 -12.41 -1.04 -5.72
CA VAL A 204 -12.43 -0.07 -4.62
C VAL A 204 -12.43 1.34 -5.20
N SER A 205 -13.45 2.12 -4.86
CA SER A 205 -13.51 3.53 -5.27
C SER A 205 -12.45 4.36 -4.53
N THR A 206 -11.73 5.19 -5.26
CA THR A 206 -10.66 6.08 -4.75
C THR A 206 -11.00 7.56 -4.89
N GLY A 207 -12.05 7.89 -5.65
CA GLY A 207 -12.17 9.22 -6.25
C GLY A 207 -11.17 9.41 -7.39
N ALA A 208 -11.24 10.56 -8.06
CA ALA A 208 -10.36 10.87 -9.19
C ALA A 208 -8.90 10.98 -8.72
N VAL A 209 -8.03 10.15 -9.29
CA VAL A 209 -6.59 10.12 -9.02
C VAL A 209 -5.83 9.99 -10.33
N THR A 210 -4.76 10.76 -10.49
CA THR A 210 -3.85 10.66 -11.64
C THR A 210 -2.82 9.57 -11.38
N VAL A 211 -2.69 8.62 -12.30
CA VAL A 211 -1.86 7.43 -12.15
C VAL A 211 -0.75 7.40 -13.19
N ASP A 212 0.49 7.24 -12.74
CA ASP A 212 1.64 6.93 -13.60
C ASP A 212 2.77 6.25 -12.81
N LYS A 213 3.15 5.04 -13.22
CA LYS A 213 4.07 4.15 -12.49
C LYS A 213 3.73 4.06 -10.99
N PRO A 214 2.51 3.59 -10.66
CA PRO A 214 2.12 3.48 -9.27
C PRO A 214 3.00 2.48 -8.51
N ILE A 215 3.15 2.70 -7.21
CA ILE A 215 3.82 1.76 -6.30
C ILE A 215 2.94 1.48 -5.09
N VAL A 216 3.11 0.30 -4.49
CA VAL A 216 2.36 -0.13 -3.31
C VAL A 216 3.27 -0.74 -2.24
N THR A 217 3.02 -0.39 -0.97
CA THR A 217 3.70 -0.97 0.19
C THR A 217 3.32 -2.43 0.41
N ASN A 218 4.00 -3.10 1.34
CA ASN A 218 3.44 -4.32 1.92
C ASN A 218 2.14 -4.04 2.69
N TRP A 219 1.47 -5.12 3.09
CA TRP A 219 0.45 -5.05 4.12
C TRP A 219 1.09 -4.79 5.49
N HIS A 220 0.53 -3.82 6.21
CA HIS A 220 0.94 -3.40 7.56
C HIS A 220 -0.25 -3.39 8.52
N THR A 221 -0.01 -3.52 9.83
CA THR A 221 -1.08 -3.40 10.84
C THR A 221 -1.24 -1.98 11.37
N ASP A 222 -0.24 -1.13 11.18
CA ASP A 222 -0.28 0.29 11.49
C ASP A 222 -0.33 1.09 10.17
N PRO A 223 -1.26 2.04 10.00
CA PRO A 223 -1.28 2.90 8.82
C PRO A 223 -0.01 3.77 8.67
N ALA A 224 0.70 4.08 9.75
CA ALA A 224 1.93 4.88 9.71
C ALA A 224 3.09 4.12 9.04
N ASP A 225 3.10 2.79 9.12
CA ASP A 225 4.08 1.93 8.45
C ASP A 225 3.75 1.74 6.96
N ALA A 226 2.51 2.04 6.56
CA ALA A 226 2.02 1.94 5.19
C ALA A 226 2.17 3.25 4.40
N VAL A 227 3.09 4.14 4.78
CA VAL A 227 3.37 5.35 3.99
C VAL A 227 4.35 4.98 2.86
N PRO A 228 3.94 5.08 1.58
CA PRO A 228 4.82 4.73 0.48
C PRO A 228 5.90 5.81 0.28
N GLY A 229 7.04 5.41 -0.29
CA GLY A 229 8.03 6.35 -0.79
C GLY A 229 7.54 7.14 -2.01
N ASP A 230 8.36 8.07 -2.50
CA ASP A 230 8.09 8.83 -3.72
C ASP A 230 8.40 8.04 -5.01
N GLY A 231 8.98 6.84 -4.88
CA GLY A 231 9.36 5.96 -5.97
C GLY A 231 10.75 6.22 -6.55
N THR A 232 11.56 7.10 -5.95
CA THR A 232 12.91 7.41 -6.40
C THR A 232 14.01 6.53 -5.78
N ASP A 233 13.68 5.75 -4.75
CA ASP A 233 14.62 4.92 -3.99
C ASP A 233 14.81 3.48 -4.52
N ASN A 234 14.30 3.15 -5.71
CA ASN A 234 14.34 1.80 -6.30
C ASN A 234 15.41 1.62 -7.39
#